data_AF-A0ABD4YEP4-F1
#
_entry.id   AF-A0ABD4YEP4-F1
#
_cell.length_a   1.000
_cell.length_b   1.000
_cell.length_c   1.000
_cell.angle_alpha   90.00
_cell.angle_beta   90.00
_cell.angle_gamma   90.00
#
_symmetry.space_group_name_H-M   'P 1'
#
loop_
_entity.id
_entity.type
_entity.pdbx_description
1 polymer ?
#
loop_
_entity_poly.entity_id
_entity_poly.type
_entity_poly.pdbx_seq_one_letter_code
_entity_poly.pdbx_strand_id
1 'polypeptide(L)'
;MSAQENFELRDELTGLERLGLRISAMINSPLAQFGRKVLIHQLDTDSDHDWGAIMELLSETDGLDMTLCNDGAVILQWDLPTDDDRVIDREAEVALVDPEGRETPF
;
A
#
# COMPACT_ATOMS: atom_id res chain seq x y z
N MET A 1 -34.61 -3.75 5.64
CA MET A 1 -34.56 -2.37 5.14
C MET A 1 -34.20 -1.54 6.36
N SER A 2 -32.99 -1.03 6.55
CA SER A 2 -32.19 -0.28 5.59
C SER A 2 -30.70 -0.44 5.92
N ALA A 3 -29.92 -0.99 4.98
CA ALA A 3 -28.45 -0.92 5.00
C ALA A 3 -28.02 0.21 4.05
N GLN A 4 -28.59 1.39 4.28
CA GLN A 4 -28.39 2.61 3.49
C GLN A 4 -27.86 3.67 4.44
N GLU A 5 -26.65 3.49 4.97
CA GLU A 5 -26.06 4.51 5.84
C GLU A 5 -24.54 4.36 6.03
N ASN A 6 -23.80 3.89 5.02
CA ASN A 6 -22.33 3.86 5.15
C ASN A 6 -21.55 4.04 3.84
N PHE A 7 -22.05 4.88 2.94
CA PHE A 7 -21.26 5.33 1.77
C PHE A 7 -21.21 6.87 1.63
N GLU A 8 -21.83 7.62 2.55
CA GLU A 8 -22.04 9.06 2.42
C GLU A 8 -21.21 9.92 3.40
N LEU A 9 -20.12 9.36 3.92
CA LEU A 9 -18.95 10.13 4.35
C LEU A 9 -17.86 9.98 3.28
N ARG A 10 -18.17 10.29 2.02
CA ARG A 10 -17.12 10.52 1.03
C ARG A 10 -16.48 11.86 1.39
N ASP A 11 -15.57 11.84 2.35
CA ASP A 11 -14.52 12.87 2.37
C ASP A 11 -13.91 12.82 0.97
N GLU A 12 -14.07 13.91 0.21
CA GLU A 12 -13.39 14.03 -1.07
C GLU A 12 -11.90 14.01 -0.77
N LEU A 13 -11.28 12.87 -1.03
CA LEU A 13 -9.84 12.68 -0.82
C LEU A 13 -9.09 13.87 -1.44
N THR A 14 -8.21 14.46 -0.65
CA THR A 14 -7.31 15.52 -1.10
C THR A 14 -6.45 15.03 -2.28
N GLY A 15 -5.88 15.95 -3.05
CA GLY A 15 -4.97 15.60 -4.16
C GLY A 15 -3.84 14.70 -3.69
N LEU A 16 -3.22 15.07 -2.56
CA LEU A 16 -2.19 14.31 -1.88
C LEU A 16 -2.63 12.88 -1.49
N GLU A 17 -3.80 12.73 -0.85
CA GLU A 17 -4.30 11.40 -0.44
C GLU A 17 -4.61 10.52 -1.66
N ARG A 18 -5.18 11.10 -2.72
CA ARG A 18 -5.43 10.36 -3.97
C ARG A 18 -4.14 9.89 -4.62
N LEU A 19 -3.13 10.76 -4.68
CA LEU A 19 -1.81 10.41 -5.21
C LEU A 19 -1.15 9.32 -4.35
N GLY A 20 -1.16 9.48 -3.03
CA GLY A 20 -0.62 8.49 -2.09
C GLY A 20 -1.28 7.12 -2.22
N LEU A 21 -2.61 7.08 -2.33
CA LEU A 21 -3.35 5.83 -2.56
C LEU A 21 -3.00 5.19 -3.92
N ARG A 22 -2.85 5.99 -4.97
CA ARG A 22 -2.43 5.49 -6.29
C ARG A 22 -1.04 4.87 -6.21
N ILE A 23 -0.08 5.58 -5.64
CA ILE A 23 1.31 5.10 -5.51
C ILE A 23 1.35 3.84 -4.65
N SER A 24 0.63 3.81 -3.53
CA SER A 24 0.51 2.62 -2.68
C SER A 24 -0.06 1.43 -3.44
N ALA A 25 -1.13 1.63 -4.24
CA ALA A 25 -1.69 0.56 -5.07
C ALA A 25 -0.69 0.07 -6.13
N MET A 26 0.11 0.97 -6.73
CA MET A 26 1.13 0.60 -7.70
C MET A 26 2.26 -0.21 -7.06
N ILE A 27 2.75 0.21 -5.89
CA ILE A 27 3.77 -0.51 -5.11
C ILE A 27 3.26 -1.90 -4.72
N ASN A 28 2.02 -2.00 -4.23
CA ASN A 28 1.41 -3.26 -3.80
C ASN A 28 0.94 -4.15 -4.96
N SER A 29 1.11 -3.73 -6.22
CA SER A 29 0.75 -4.56 -7.36
C SER A 29 1.65 -5.81 -7.45
N PRO A 30 1.14 -6.97 -7.90
CA PRO A 30 1.94 -8.20 -7.98
C PRO A 30 3.22 -8.04 -8.82
N LEU A 31 3.15 -7.26 -9.90
CA LEU A 31 4.29 -6.99 -10.76
C LEU A 31 5.37 -6.17 -10.04
N ALA A 32 4.95 -5.12 -9.32
CA ALA A 32 5.88 -4.27 -8.59
C ALA A 32 6.49 -4.98 -7.38
N GLN A 33 5.70 -5.79 -6.66
CA GLN A 33 6.22 -6.61 -5.56
C GLN A 33 7.19 -7.69 -6.04
N PHE A 34 6.94 -8.30 -7.20
CA PHE A 34 7.84 -9.30 -7.79
C PHE A 34 9.13 -8.67 -8.35
N GLY A 35 9.00 -7.57 -9.10
CA GLY A 35 10.13 -6.87 -9.70
C GLY A 35 10.85 -5.91 -8.75
N ARG A 36 10.30 -5.72 -7.54
CA ARG A 36 10.72 -4.77 -6.51
C ARG A 36 10.96 -3.35 -7.05
N LYS A 37 10.14 -2.96 -8.02
CA LYS A 37 10.32 -1.74 -8.79
C LYS A 37 8.99 -1.27 -9.33
N VAL A 38 8.80 0.05 -9.34
CA VAL A 38 7.66 0.70 -9.98
C VAL A 38 8.09 1.94 -10.73
N LEU A 39 7.44 2.20 -11.86
CA LEU A 39 7.57 3.44 -12.63
C LEU A 39 6.32 4.28 -12.39
N ILE A 40 6.49 5.49 -11.87
CA ILE A 40 5.41 6.39 -11.50
C ILE A 40 5.47 7.61 -12.39
N HIS A 41 4.37 7.92 -13.05
CA HIS A 41 4.17 9.15 -13.78
C HIS A 41 3.29 10.09 -12.96
N GLN A 42 3.62 11.40 -13.00
CA GLN A 42 2.73 12.45 -12.53
C GLN A 42 1.55 12.58 -13.52
N LEU A 43 0.32 12.58 -13.01
CA LEU A 43 -0.90 12.80 -13.80
C LEU A 43 -1.33 14.26 -13.73
N ASP A 44 -2.19 14.68 -14.66
CA ASP A 44 -2.78 16.03 -14.67
C ASP A 44 -3.59 16.35 -13.39
N THR A 45 -4.02 15.32 -12.65
CA THR A 45 -4.72 15.47 -11.37
C THR A 45 -3.79 15.69 -10.19
N ASP A 46 -2.50 15.46 -10.37
CA ASP A 46 -1.50 15.55 -9.32
C ASP A 46 -0.83 16.91 -9.39
N SER A 47 -1.08 17.75 -8.38
CA SER A 47 -0.41 19.03 -8.31
C SER A 47 1.09 18.84 -8.10
N ASP A 48 1.92 19.75 -8.64
CA ASP A 48 3.38 19.72 -8.45
C ASP A 48 3.77 19.75 -6.97
N HIS A 49 2.95 20.41 -6.15
CA HIS A 49 3.13 20.46 -4.70
C HIS A 49 2.92 19.08 -4.06
N ASP A 50 1.82 18.40 -4.37
CA ASP A 50 1.52 17.09 -3.80
C ASP A 50 2.51 16.03 -4.29
N TRP A 51 2.88 16.12 -5.57
CA TRP A 51 3.91 15.28 -6.16
C TRP A 51 5.25 15.47 -5.45
N GLY A 52 5.71 16.72 -5.30
CA GLY A 52 6.95 17.04 -4.60
C GLY A 52 6.97 16.52 -3.16
N ALA A 53 5.88 16.72 -2.41
CA ALA A 53 5.76 16.27 -1.04
C ALA A 53 5.90 14.74 -0.90
N ILE A 54 5.29 13.96 -1.80
CA ILE A 54 5.42 12.49 -1.77
C ILE A 54 6.81 12.04 -2.22
N MET A 55 7.40 12.68 -3.23
CA MET A 55 8.76 12.34 -3.67
C MET A 55 9.78 12.63 -2.56
N GLU A 56 9.64 13.73 -1.83
CA GLU A 56 10.46 14.06 -0.67
C GLU A 56 10.35 12.96 0.40
N LEU A 57 9.13 12.63 0.83
CA LEU A 57 8.86 11.57 1.82
C LEU A 57 9.48 10.22 1.42
N LEU A 58 9.30 9.83 0.16
CA LEU A 58 9.83 8.56 -0.34
C LEU A 58 11.36 8.58 -0.40
N SER A 59 11.97 9.71 -0.79
CA SER A 59 13.43 9.82 -0.86
C SER A 59 14.13 9.74 0.51
N GLU A 60 13.41 10.08 1.59
CA GLU A 60 13.88 9.94 2.96
C GLU A 60 13.72 8.51 3.52
N THR A 61 13.04 7.62 2.78
CA THR A 61 12.81 6.25 3.23
C THR A 61 14.05 5.39 2.98
N ASP A 62 14.65 4.90 4.06
CA ASP A 62 15.79 3.97 3.99
C ASP A 62 15.45 2.70 3.18
N GLY A 63 16.40 2.26 2.35
CA GLY A 63 16.22 1.08 1.49
C GLY A 63 15.34 1.30 0.25
N LEU A 64 14.94 2.55 -0.03
CA LEU A 64 14.27 2.95 -1.28
C LEU A 64 15.25 3.71 -2.19
N ASP A 65 15.54 3.14 -3.36
CA ASP A 65 16.27 3.81 -4.43
C ASP A 65 15.29 4.55 -5.35
N MET A 66 15.54 5.85 -5.53
CA MET A 66 14.75 6.72 -6.40
C MET A 66 15.58 7.19 -7.60
N THR A 67 15.05 7.02 -8.82
CA THR A 67 15.69 7.46 -10.06
C THR A 67 14.73 8.28 -10.92
N LEU A 68 15.11 9.53 -11.22
CA LEU A 68 14.38 10.41 -12.13
C LEU A 68 14.67 10.03 -13.59
N CYS A 69 13.61 9.88 -14.38
CA CYS A 69 13.68 9.59 -15.81
C CYS A 69 13.66 10.88 -16.65
N ASN A 70 14.16 10.79 -17.88
CA ASN A 70 14.24 11.93 -18.80
C ASN A 70 12.87 12.48 -19.24
N ASP A 71 11.81 11.70 -19.08
CA ASP A 71 10.42 12.03 -19.41
C ASP A 71 9.63 12.59 -18.21
N GLY A 72 10.28 12.80 -17.07
CA GLY A 72 9.65 13.27 -15.84
C GLY A 72 9.02 12.17 -14.98
N ALA A 73 9.14 10.91 -15.38
CA ALA A 73 8.73 9.79 -14.54
C ALA A 73 9.74 9.51 -13.42
N VAL A 74 9.29 8.86 -12.35
CA VAL A 74 10.13 8.42 -11.25
C VAL A 74 10.11 6.91 -11.17
N ILE A 75 11.28 6.31 -11.16
CA ILE A 75 11.48 4.91 -10.83
C ILE A 75 11.75 4.82 -9.34
N LEU A 76 10.95 4.00 -8.64
CA LEU A 76 11.24 3.56 -7.28
C LEU A 76 11.65 2.10 -7.31
N GLN A 77 12.69 1.74 -6.57
CA GLN A 77 13.17 0.38 -6.41
C GLN A 77 13.49 0.14 -4.94
N TRP A 78 13.22 -1.05 -4.42
CA TRP A 78 13.49 -1.40 -3.02
C TRP A 78 14.02 -2.82 -2.88
N ASP A 79 14.88 -3.07 -1.90
CA ASP A 79 15.45 -4.41 -1.71
C ASP A 79 14.52 -5.34 -0.93
N LEU A 80 14.80 -6.66 -0.97
CA LEU A 80 14.12 -7.64 -0.11
C LEU A 80 14.28 -7.23 1.36
N PRO A 81 13.26 -7.42 2.22
CA PRO A 81 13.45 -7.26 3.65
C PRO A 81 14.58 -8.21 4.06
N THR A 82 15.62 -7.67 4.67
CA THR A 82 16.68 -8.50 5.24
C THR A 82 16.15 -9.23 6.47
N ASP A 83 16.86 -10.24 6.98
CA ASP A 83 16.39 -10.99 8.15
C ASP A 83 16.21 -10.09 9.40
N ASP A 84 16.85 -8.92 9.42
CA ASP A 84 16.69 -7.85 10.42
C ASP A 84 15.34 -7.10 10.31
N ASP A 85 14.72 -7.07 9.13
CA ASP A 85 13.46 -6.35 8.87
C ASP A 85 12.20 -7.18 9.20
N ARG A 86 12.38 -8.41 9.69
CA ARG A 86 11.27 -9.34 9.98
C ARG A 86 10.63 -9.04 11.33
N VAL A 87 9.86 -7.96 11.42
CA VAL A 87 8.92 -7.74 12.53
C VAL A 87 7.56 -8.37 12.24
N ILE A 88 7.50 -9.70 12.13
CA ILE A 88 6.25 -10.41 12.43
C ILE A 88 6.59 -11.75 13.09
N ASP A 89 6.63 -11.75 14.43
CA ASP A 89 6.35 -12.93 15.24
C ASP A 89 4.91 -13.35 14.97
N ARG A 90 4.72 -14.14 13.92
CA ARG A 90 3.44 -14.78 13.58
C ARG A 90 3.23 -16.01 14.47
N GLU A 91 3.36 -15.83 15.78
CA GLU A 91 3.06 -16.82 16.81
C GLU A 91 1.88 -16.35 17.68
N ALA A 92 0.87 -15.72 17.07
CA ALA A 92 -0.49 -15.78 17.62
C ALA A 92 -1.18 -16.97 16.94
N GLU A 93 -0.97 -18.14 17.52
CA GLU A 93 -1.72 -19.37 17.34
C GLU A 93 -3.20 -19.07 17.10
N VAL A 94 -3.65 -19.13 15.84
CA VAL A 94 -5.09 -19.14 15.54
C VAL A 94 -5.56 -20.54 15.88
N ALA A 95 -5.86 -20.76 17.16
CA ALA A 95 -6.53 -21.96 17.62
C ALA A 95 -7.82 -22.11 16.80
N LEU A 96 -7.84 -23.11 15.93
CA LEU A 96 -9.06 -23.58 15.28
C LEU A 96 -10.02 -23.94 16.41
N VAL A 97 -11.03 -23.10 16.66
CA VAL A 97 -12.14 -23.47 17.53
C VAL A 97 -12.88 -24.60 16.82
N ASP A 98 -12.65 -25.83 17.27
CA ASP A 98 -13.42 -27.00 16.87
C ASP A 98 -14.88 -26.78 17.27
N PRO A 99 -15.84 -26.69 16.32
CA PRO A 99 -17.24 -26.55 16.65
C PRO A 99 -17.94 -27.92 16.79
N GLU A 100 -17.26 -29.01 17.13
CA GLU A 100 -17.91 -30.30 17.37
C GLU A 100 -18.34 -30.46 18.85
N GLY A 101 -19.14 -29.49 19.31
CA GLY A 101 -19.93 -29.57 20.55
C GLY A 101 -21.40 -29.85 20.25
N ARG A 102 -21.70 -30.87 19.44
CA ARG A 102 -23.08 -31.33 19.23
C ARG A 102 -23.19 -32.84 19.35
N GLU A 103 -23.17 -33.32 20.58
CA GLU A 103 -23.76 -34.62 20.89
C GLU A 103 -25.29 -34.49 20.79
N THR A 104 -25.88 -34.99 19.70
CA THR A 104 -27.29 -35.38 19.71
C THR A 104 -27.38 -36.90 19.86
N PRO A 105 -27.70 -37.43 21.04
CA PRO A 105 -28.25 -38.77 21.15
C PRO A 105 -29.77 -38.77 20.96
N PHE A 106 -30.23 -39.85 20.34
CA PHE A 106 -31.56 -40.19 19.83
C PHE A 106 -32.68 -40.24 20.89
#